data_AF-A0A1V3L6F8-F1
#
_entry.id   AF-A0A1V3L6F8-F1
#
_cell.length_a   1.000
_cell.length_b   1.000
_cell.length_c   1.000
_cell.angle_alpha   90.00
_cell.angle_beta   90.00
_cell.angle_gamma   90.00
#
_symmetry.space_group_name_H-M   'P 1'
#
loop_
_entity.id
_entity.type
_entity.pdbx_description
1 polymer ?
#
loop_
_entity_poly.entity_id
_entity_poly.type
_entity_poly.pdbx_seq_one_letter_code
_entity_poly.pdbx_strand_id
1 'polypeptide(L)'
;MFKKISVLLFSIILTACSSVTSYIPFMDGDKKVINLDKDKIDQKSYAAAYEATVATYKGRVNENFYVDNFASGANDWYLGRILVPIKQIQDKLYSGGHDSDVYAYYSGVLHAEALQNNFNRLSQTCWSKLDSPSITQGIYDAMRDLKKGKARDENDEYIAKGSDELLKICTSK
;
A
#
# COMPACT_ATOMS: atom_id res chain seq x y z
N MET A 1 -6.92 -14.73 73.23
CA MET A 1 -7.26 -16.15 73.47
C MET A 1 -8.30 -16.58 72.43
N PHE A 2 -8.18 -17.83 71.98
CA PHE A 2 -8.68 -18.44 70.74
C PHE A 2 -10.20 -18.49 70.48
N LYS A 3 -10.52 -18.74 69.19
CA LYS A 3 -11.75 -19.30 68.57
C LYS A 3 -12.84 -18.26 68.28
N LYS A 4 -13.37 -18.14 67.05
CA LYS A 4 -14.02 -19.20 66.26
C LYS A 4 -13.85 -19.01 64.74
N ILE A 5 -13.71 -20.16 64.08
CA ILE A 5 -13.74 -20.39 62.62
C ILE A 5 -15.19 -20.69 62.20
N SER A 6 -15.49 -20.49 60.91
CA SER A 6 -16.66 -20.97 60.13
C SER A 6 -17.84 -19.98 60.10
N VAL A 7 -18.43 -19.59 58.96
CA VAL A 7 -19.07 -20.37 57.88
C VAL A 7 -19.08 -19.50 56.61
N LEU A 8 -18.48 -19.91 55.47
CA LEU A 8 -19.01 -20.73 54.37
C LEU A 8 -19.89 -19.97 53.34
N LEU A 9 -19.38 -19.94 52.10
CA LEU A 9 -20.07 -20.12 50.82
C LEU A 9 -21.08 -19.07 50.31
N PHE A 10 -20.64 -18.33 49.27
CA PHE A 10 -21.45 -18.17 48.06
C PHE A 10 -20.57 -18.37 46.81
N SER A 11 -20.80 -19.50 46.16
CA SER A 11 -20.27 -19.87 44.85
C SER A 11 -21.19 -19.36 43.75
N ILE A 12 -20.67 -18.67 42.72
CA ILE A 12 -21.08 -18.77 41.30
C ILE A 12 -19.84 -18.37 40.48
N ILE A 13 -18.94 -19.30 40.12
CA ILE A 13 -18.88 -19.98 38.80
C ILE A 13 -19.08 -19.02 37.61
N LEU A 14 -17.98 -18.47 37.09
CA LEU A 14 -17.85 -18.27 35.65
C LEU A 14 -16.68 -19.13 35.17
N THR A 15 -17.05 -20.30 34.68
CA THR A 15 -16.28 -21.14 33.77
C THR A 15 -15.93 -20.37 32.51
N ALA A 16 -14.64 -20.15 32.29
CA ALA A 16 -14.03 -20.28 30.97
C ALA A 16 -12.52 -20.53 31.17
N CYS A 17 -12.18 -21.75 31.59
CA CYS A 17 -10.89 -22.29 31.23
C CYS A 17 -10.89 -22.59 29.72
N SER A 18 -9.72 -22.43 29.12
CA SER A 18 -9.33 -23.00 27.81
C SER A 18 -9.52 -22.08 26.60
N SER A 19 -8.67 -21.07 26.52
CA SER A 19 -7.66 -21.05 25.45
C SER A 19 -6.69 -19.90 25.73
N VAL A 20 -5.53 -20.22 26.31
CA VAL A 20 -4.30 -19.56 25.85
C VAL A 20 -4.11 -20.00 24.39
N THR A 21 -4.94 -19.45 23.49
CA THR A 21 -4.38 -19.05 22.22
C THR A 21 -3.46 -17.92 22.64
N SER A 22 -2.15 -18.19 22.66
CA SER A 22 -1.22 -17.12 22.34
C SER A 22 -1.74 -16.54 21.04
N TYR A 23 -2.56 -15.50 21.12
CA TYR A 23 -2.73 -14.53 20.05
C TYR A 23 -1.32 -13.98 19.90
N ILE A 24 -0.54 -14.67 19.08
CA ILE A 24 0.67 -14.15 18.50
C ILE A 24 0.09 -13.13 17.53
N PRO A 25 0.13 -11.83 17.84
CA PRO A 25 -0.25 -10.83 16.86
C PRO A 25 0.72 -11.05 15.72
N PHE A 26 0.19 -11.34 14.53
CA PHE A 26 0.92 -11.50 13.29
C PHE A 26 2.09 -10.50 13.21
N MET A 27 3.30 -10.96 13.53
CA MET A 27 4.52 -10.26 13.19
C MET A 27 5.21 -11.09 12.13
N ASP A 28 4.98 -10.70 10.88
CA ASP A 28 6.04 -10.75 9.88
C ASP A 28 5.79 -9.66 8.82
N GLY A 29 6.52 -8.54 8.93
CA GLY A 29 6.76 -7.63 7.81
C GLY A 29 5.87 -6.39 7.68
N ASP A 30 5.64 -5.65 8.77
CA ASP A 30 4.84 -4.41 8.82
C ASP A 30 4.97 -3.53 7.55
N LYS A 31 3.84 -3.36 6.88
CA LYS A 31 3.64 -2.33 5.87
C LYS A 31 3.39 -1.02 6.61
N LYS A 32 4.36 -0.10 6.57
CA LYS A 32 4.34 1.12 7.40
C LYS A 32 3.48 2.25 6.84
N VAL A 33 3.26 2.26 5.53
CA VAL A 33 2.55 3.34 4.83
C VAL A 33 1.06 3.03 4.73
N ILE A 34 0.72 1.86 4.18
CA ILE A 34 -0.65 1.40 4.01
C ILE A 34 -0.70 -0.12 4.01
N ASN A 35 -1.69 -0.68 4.72
CA ASN A 35 -1.97 -2.10 4.77
C ASN A 35 -3.49 -2.32 4.84
N LEU A 36 -4.16 -2.23 3.70
CA LEU A 36 -5.60 -2.46 3.59
C LEU A 36 -5.91 -3.93 3.88
N ASP A 37 -7.03 -4.15 4.57
CA ASP A 37 -7.63 -5.47 4.66
C ASP A 37 -8.02 -5.96 3.25
N LYS A 38 -7.93 -7.27 3.02
CA LYS A 38 -8.13 -7.85 1.67
C LYS A 38 -9.51 -7.52 1.08
N ASP A 39 -10.54 -7.42 1.91
CA ASP A 39 -11.91 -7.07 1.51
C ASP A 39 -12.09 -5.57 1.21
N LYS A 40 -11.11 -4.74 1.55
CA LYS A 40 -11.08 -3.30 1.25
C LYS A 40 -10.29 -2.97 -0.01
N ILE A 41 -9.58 -3.95 -0.58
CA ILE A 41 -8.80 -3.74 -1.80
C ILE A 41 -9.74 -3.82 -3.01
N ASP A 42 -9.88 -2.69 -3.69
CA ASP A 42 -10.49 -2.61 -5.01
C ASP A 42 -9.52 -3.18 -6.05
N GLN A 43 -9.82 -4.38 -6.55
CA GLN A 43 -8.92 -5.17 -7.39
C GLN A 43 -8.43 -4.39 -8.62
N LYS A 44 -9.33 -3.73 -9.36
CA LYS A 44 -8.99 -2.99 -10.59
C LYS A 44 -8.00 -1.85 -10.33
N SER A 45 -8.21 -1.12 -9.23
CA SER A 45 -7.34 -0.01 -8.82
C SER A 45 -5.97 -0.52 -8.36
N TYR A 46 -5.96 -1.59 -7.56
CA TYR A 46 -4.72 -2.22 -7.10
C TYR A 46 -3.89 -2.79 -8.26
N ALA A 47 -4.52 -3.59 -9.12
CA ALA A 47 -3.85 -4.36 -10.16
C ALA A 47 -3.15 -3.45 -11.17
N ALA A 48 -3.86 -2.45 -11.68
CA ALA A 48 -3.30 -1.51 -12.65
C ALA A 48 -2.14 -0.69 -12.05
N ALA A 49 -2.25 -0.31 -10.78
CA ALA A 49 -1.20 0.41 -10.08
C ALA A 49 0.03 -0.48 -9.83
N TYR A 50 -0.17 -1.72 -9.43
CA TYR A 50 0.88 -2.72 -9.24
C TYR A 50 1.62 -2.97 -10.56
N GLU A 51 0.90 -3.28 -11.62
CA GLU A 51 1.44 -3.59 -12.95
C GLU A 51 2.25 -2.41 -13.51
N ALA A 52 1.67 -1.20 -13.51
CA ALA A 52 2.34 0.00 -13.98
C ALA A 52 3.62 0.29 -13.19
N THR A 53 3.61 0.03 -11.88
CA THR A 53 4.77 0.21 -11.00
C THR A 53 5.85 -0.81 -11.30
N VAL A 54 5.50 -2.09 -11.44
CA VAL A 54 6.45 -3.14 -11.85
C VAL A 54 7.09 -2.79 -13.20
N ALA A 55 6.29 -2.44 -14.21
CA ALA A 55 6.79 -2.08 -15.53
C ALA A 55 7.76 -0.89 -15.49
N THR A 56 7.50 0.11 -14.63
CA THR A 56 8.31 1.32 -14.53
C THR A 56 9.62 1.11 -13.75
N TYR A 57 9.58 0.28 -12.70
CA TYR A 57 10.66 0.19 -11.71
C TYR A 57 11.42 -1.14 -11.69
N LYS A 58 11.05 -2.11 -12.53
CA LYS A 58 11.83 -3.34 -12.72
C LYS A 58 13.27 -3.03 -13.11
N GLY A 59 14.21 -3.63 -12.38
CA GLY A 59 15.65 -3.38 -12.54
C GLY A 59 16.17 -2.06 -11.93
N ARG A 60 15.30 -1.17 -11.45
CA ARG A 60 15.68 0.10 -10.80
C ARG A 60 15.66 0.01 -9.27
N VAL A 61 14.76 -0.82 -8.74
CA VAL A 61 14.61 -1.06 -7.30
C VAL A 61 15.55 -2.18 -6.87
N ASN A 62 16.32 -1.93 -5.82
CA ASN A 62 17.25 -2.89 -5.21
C ASN A 62 17.01 -2.98 -3.69
N GLU A 63 17.80 -3.81 -3.00
CA GLU A 63 17.71 -4.03 -1.55
C GLU A 63 17.88 -2.76 -0.70
N ASN A 64 18.58 -1.75 -1.21
CA ASN A 64 18.86 -0.48 -0.54
C ASN A 64 17.81 0.60 -0.86
N PHE A 65 16.84 0.31 -1.72
CA PHE A 65 15.82 1.28 -2.10
C PHE A 65 14.87 1.59 -0.92
N TYR A 66 14.56 2.87 -0.73
CA TYR A 66 13.69 3.39 0.33
C TYR A 66 12.21 3.29 -0.08
N VAL A 67 11.70 2.05 -0.08
CA VAL A 67 10.34 1.73 -0.54
C VAL A 67 9.26 2.40 0.32
N ASP A 68 9.48 2.52 1.63
CA ASP A 68 8.54 3.20 2.53
C ASP A 68 8.42 4.70 2.18
N ASN A 69 9.55 5.38 1.96
CA ASN A 69 9.56 6.80 1.56
C ASN A 69 8.87 7.00 0.21
N PHE A 70 9.16 6.14 -0.77
CA PHE A 70 8.52 6.18 -2.07
C PHE A 70 6.99 6.04 -1.97
N ALA A 71 6.51 5.04 -1.22
CA ALA A 71 5.08 4.85 -1.04
C ALA A 71 4.43 6.01 -0.26
N SER A 72 5.11 6.59 0.72
CA SER A 72 4.64 7.80 1.41
C SER A 72 4.46 8.98 0.46
N GLY A 73 5.41 9.20 -0.45
CA GLY A 73 5.30 10.25 -1.47
C GLY A 73 4.11 10.03 -2.41
N ALA A 74 3.91 8.79 -2.85
CA ALA A 74 2.74 8.44 -3.68
C ALA A 74 1.41 8.66 -2.93
N ASN A 75 1.35 8.25 -1.66
CA ASN A 75 0.17 8.42 -0.81
C ASN A 75 -0.15 9.91 -0.58
N ASP A 76 0.86 10.71 -0.25
CA ASP A 76 0.69 12.14 0.00
C ASP A 76 0.23 12.90 -1.26
N TRP A 77 0.66 12.46 -2.45
CA TRP A 77 0.12 12.98 -3.70
C TRP A 77 -1.40 12.73 -3.82
N TYR A 78 -1.85 11.49 -3.64
CA TYR A 78 -3.28 11.16 -3.75
C TYR A 78 -4.14 11.75 -2.64
N LEU A 79 -3.56 12.07 -1.49
CA LEU A 79 -4.22 12.78 -0.40
C LEU A 79 -4.18 14.31 -0.57
N GLY A 80 -3.59 14.83 -1.65
CA GLY A 80 -3.51 16.27 -1.93
C GLY A 80 -2.61 17.03 -0.96
N ARG A 81 -1.61 16.37 -0.36
CA ARG A 81 -0.70 16.95 0.65
C ARG A 81 0.56 17.57 0.06
N ILE A 82 0.81 17.39 -1.24
CA ILE A 82 1.98 17.94 -1.91
C ILE A 82 1.72 19.41 -2.27
N LEU A 83 2.41 20.31 -1.57
CA LEU A 83 2.29 21.77 -1.76
C LEU A 83 3.30 22.34 -2.77
N VAL A 84 4.32 21.55 -3.11
CA VAL A 84 5.40 21.98 -4.03
C VAL A 84 4.98 21.66 -5.47
N PRO A 85 5.12 22.59 -6.43
CA PRO A 85 4.81 22.31 -7.83
C PRO A 85 5.63 21.16 -8.41
N ILE A 86 5.00 20.31 -9.23
CA ILE A 86 5.65 19.13 -9.86
C ILE A 86 6.95 19.49 -10.59
N LYS A 87 6.96 20.60 -11.33
CA LYS A 87 8.17 21.06 -12.02
C LYS A 87 9.34 21.32 -11.06
N GLN A 88 9.08 21.92 -9.90
CA GLN A 88 10.13 22.14 -8.90
C GLN A 88 10.64 20.83 -8.30
N ILE A 89 9.76 19.83 -8.12
CA ILE A 89 10.14 18.49 -7.67
C ILE A 89 11.07 17.82 -8.70
N GLN A 90 10.72 17.91 -9.99
CA GLN A 90 11.55 17.41 -11.09
C GLN A 90 12.91 18.10 -11.16
N ASP A 91 12.90 19.44 -11.18
CA ASP A 91 14.12 20.25 -11.24
C ASP A 91 15.06 19.94 -10.07
N LYS A 92 14.49 19.73 -8.87
CA LYS A 92 15.24 19.29 -7.70
C LYS A 92 15.89 17.94 -7.99
N LEU A 93 15.12 16.89 -8.28
CA LEU A 93 15.66 15.55 -8.51
C LEU A 93 16.76 15.45 -9.57
N TYR A 94 16.71 16.27 -10.62
CA TYR A 94 17.72 16.27 -11.69
C TYR A 94 18.99 17.03 -11.35
N SER A 95 18.98 17.88 -10.32
CA SER A 95 20.16 18.64 -9.87
C SER A 95 21.19 17.78 -9.11
N GLY A 96 20.81 16.57 -8.71
CA GLY A 96 21.70 15.62 -8.03
C GLY A 96 22.01 15.97 -6.58
N GLY A 97 22.77 15.10 -5.90
CA GLY A 97 23.26 15.36 -4.53
C GLY A 97 22.22 15.23 -3.42
N HIS A 98 21.12 14.50 -3.63
CA HIS A 98 20.09 14.29 -2.62
C HIS A 98 20.35 13.05 -1.76
N ASP A 99 19.92 13.13 -0.51
CA ASP A 99 19.74 11.95 0.32
C ASP A 99 18.81 10.96 -0.37
N SER A 100 19.18 9.68 -0.35
CA SER A 100 18.51 8.62 -1.10
C SER A 100 17.05 8.39 -0.68
N ASP A 101 16.69 8.77 0.54
CA ASP A 101 15.34 8.69 1.08
C ASP A 101 14.46 9.86 0.58
N VAL A 102 15.01 11.07 0.49
CA VAL A 102 14.38 12.26 -0.13
C VAL A 102 14.17 12.01 -1.63
N TYR A 103 15.17 11.45 -2.30
CA TYR A 103 15.07 11.04 -3.70
C TYR A 103 13.91 10.04 -3.89
N ALA A 104 13.83 9.01 -3.05
CA ALA A 104 12.78 8.00 -3.14
C ALA A 104 11.39 8.60 -2.89
N TYR A 105 11.23 9.47 -1.88
CA TYR A 105 9.97 10.15 -1.59
C TYR A 105 9.44 10.93 -2.80
N TYR A 106 10.26 11.82 -3.35
CA TYR A 106 9.85 12.63 -4.49
C TYR A 106 9.69 11.82 -5.78
N SER A 107 10.45 10.73 -5.95
CA SER A 107 10.21 9.77 -7.04
C SER A 107 8.83 9.12 -6.92
N GLY A 108 8.38 8.83 -5.70
CA GLY A 108 7.03 8.34 -5.42
C GLY A 108 5.94 9.36 -5.77
N VAL A 109 6.15 10.64 -5.43
CA VAL A 109 5.24 11.74 -5.82
C VAL A 109 5.11 11.82 -7.34
N LEU A 110 6.24 11.84 -8.06
CA LEU A 110 6.23 11.94 -9.52
C LEU A 110 5.59 10.73 -10.19
N HIS A 111 5.82 9.52 -9.65
CA HIS A 111 5.19 8.31 -10.15
C HIS A 111 3.67 8.36 -9.98
N ALA A 112 3.20 8.76 -8.80
CA ALA A 112 1.78 8.84 -8.50
C ALA A 112 1.06 9.88 -9.39
N GLU A 113 1.69 11.03 -9.61
CA GLU A 113 1.21 12.07 -10.52
C GLU A 113 1.11 11.59 -11.96
N ALA A 114 2.18 10.96 -12.47
CA ALA A 114 2.22 10.44 -13.83
C ALA A 114 1.15 9.35 -14.02
N LEU A 115 0.99 8.46 -13.04
CA LEU A 115 -0.02 7.39 -13.08
C LEU A 115 -1.44 7.95 -13.08
N GLN A 116 -1.74 8.94 -12.23
CA GLN A 116 -3.04 9.62 -12.23
C GLN A 116 -3.34 10.28 -13.59
N ASN A 117 -2.36 10.97 -14.16
CA ASN A 117 -2.50 11.58 -15.48
C ASN A 117 -2.73 10.54 -16.59
N ASN A 118 -2.10 9.37 -16.50
CA ASN A 118 -2.34 8.28 -17.44
C ASN A 118 -3.77 7.74 -17.34
N PHE A 119 -4.33 7.60 -16.13
CA PHE A 119 -5.75 7.25 -15.99
C PHE A 119 -6.66 8.33 -16.59
N ASN A 120 -6.40 9.60 -16.34
CA ASN A 120 -7.16 10.72 -16.91
C ASN A 120 -7.07 10.79 -18.45
N ARG A 121 -6.01 10.24 -19.06
CA ARG A 121 -5.88 10.12 -20.52
C ARG A 121 -6.76 9.01 -21.10
N LEU A 122 -7.05 7.94 -20.34
CA LEU A 122 -7.98 6.89 -20.79
C LEU A 122 -9.40 7.44 -20.93
N SER A 123 -9.86 8.18 -19.92
CA SER A 123 -11.02 9.05 -19.99
C SER A 123 -11.00 10.08 -18.87
N GLN A 124 -11.66 11.22 -19.08
CA GLN A 124 -11.73 12.30 -18.09
C GLN A 124 -12.36 11.88 -16.76
N THR A 125 -13.18 10.82 -16.75
CA THR A 125 -13.83 10.29 -15.54
C THR A 125 -13.16 9.04 -14.99
N CYS A 126 -12.13 8.50 -15.64
CA CYS A 126 -11.48 7.25 -15.22
C CYS A 126 -10.98 7.33 -13.78
N TRP A 127 -10.21 8.36 -13.42
CA TRP A 127 -9.67 8.54 -12.06
C TRP A 127 -10.77 8.55 -10.98
N SER A 128 -11.91 9.18 -11.27
CA SER A 128 -13.03 9.25 -10.32
C SER A 128 -13.70 7.90 -10.02
N LYS A 129 -13.43 6.87 -10.84
CA LYS A 129 -13.94 5.51 -10.69
C LYS A 129 -12.95 4.58 -9.96
N LEU A 130 -11.77 5.09 -9.61
CA LEU A 130 -10.71 4.33 -8.96
C LEU A 130 -10.64 4.64 -7.47
N ASP A 131 -10.17 3.66 -6.71
CA ASP A 131 -9.97 3.75 -5.27
C ASP A 131 -8.50 4.10 -4.98
N SER A 132 -8.24 5.34 -4.59
CA SER A 132 -6.87 5.81 -4.36
C SER A 132 -6.12 5.05 -3.25
N PRO A 133 -6.73 4.61 -2.13
CA PRO A 133 -6.07 3.70 -1.19
C PRO A 133 -5.58 2.41 -1.84
N SER A 134 -6.40 1.77 -2.67
CA SER A 134 -6.03 0.54 -3.38
C SER A 134 -4.92 0.77 -4.40
N ILE A 135 -4.90 1.92 -5.08
CA ILE A 135 -3.78 2.33 -5.95
C ILE A 135 -2.49 2.45 -5.13
N THR A 136 -2.52 3.18 -4.00
CA THR A 136 -1.36 3.32 -3.12
C THR A 136 -0.87 1.96 -2.62
N GLN A 137 -1.79 1.06 -2.25
CA GLN A 137 -1.44 -0.30 -1.84
C GLN A 137 -0.76 -1.08 -2.96
N GLY A 138 -1.27 -0.99 -4.19
CA GLY A 138 -0.68 -1.64 -5.37
C GLY A 138 0.73 -1.14 -5.68
N ILE A 139 0.95 0.18 -5.62
CA ILE A 139 2.28 0.79 -5.77
C ILE A 139 3.24 0.27 -4.68
N TYR A 140 2.81 0.32 -3.42
CA TYR A 140 3.67 -0.06 -2.30
C TYR A 140 4.05 -1.55 -2.35
N ASP A 141 3.10 -2.42 -2.67
CA ASP A 141 3.33 -3.85 -2.79
C ASP A 141 4.26 -4.16 -3.95
N ALA A 142 4.05 -3.55 -5.12
CA ALA A 142 4.94 -3.70 -6.27
C ALA A 142 6.39 -3.32 -5.93
N MET A 143 6.60 -2.18 -5.26
CA MET A 143 7.94 -1.74 -4.87
C MET A 143 8.58 -2.68 -3.83
N ARG A 144 7.81 -3.21 -2.88
CA ARG A 144 8.30 -4.18 -1.88
C ARG A 144 8.65 -5.52 -2.54
N ASP A 145 7.84 -5.97 -3.50
CA ASP A 145 8.06 -7.20 -4.23
C ASP A 145 9.27 -7.08 -5.15
N LEU A 146 9.41 -5.97 -5.88
CA LEU A 146 10.60 -5.64 -6.67
C LEU A 146 11.88 -5.67 -5.81
N LYS A 147 11.85 -5.01 -4.64
CA LYS A 147 12.97 -5.00 -3.68
C LYS A 147 13.36 -6.40 -3.21
N LYS A 148 12.41 -7.33 -3.15
CA LYS A 148 12.63 -8.73 -2.76
C LYS A 148 12.95 -9.66 -3.95
N GLY A 149 12.93 -9.15 -5.18
CA GLY A 149 13.04 -9.98 -6.38
C GLY A 149 11.84 -10.92 -6.58
N LYS A 150 10.67 -10.54 -6.08
CA LYS A 150 9.43 -11.34 -6.05
C LYS A 150 8.24 -10.64 -6.72
N ALA A 151 8.51 -9.72 -7.65
CA ALA A 151 7.45 -9.11 -8.45
C ALA A 151 6.63 -10.21 -9.15
N ARG A 152 5.30 -10.05 -9.15
CA ARG A 152 4.39 -10.99 -9.82
C ARG A 152 4.69 -11.07 -11.31
N ASP A 153 4.37 -12.21 -11.89
CA ASP A 153 4.50 -12.45 -13.32
C ASP A 153 3.56 -11.55 -14.13
N GLU A 154 3.91 -11.27 -15.38
CA GLU A 154 3.06 -10.51 -16.30
C GLU A 154 1.71 -11.20 -16.56
N ASN A 155 1.64 -12.52 -16.39
CA ASN A 155 0.41 -13.31 -16.55
C ASN A 155 -0.27 -13.67 -15.23
N ASP A 156 0.05 -12.98 -14.11
CA ASP A 156 -0.65 -13.19 -12.85
C ASP A 156 -2.15 -12.91 -13.02
N GLU A 157 -2.98 -13.93 -12.81
CA GLU A 157 -4.43 -13.89 -13.07
C GLU A 157 -5.14 -12.77 -12.29
N TYR A 158 -4.71 -12.51 -11.06
CA TYR A 158 -5.30 -11.46 -10.22
C TYR A 158 -4.98 -10.07 -10.77
N ILE A 159 -3.75 -9.86 -11.24
CA ILE A 159 -3.32 -8.61 -11.86
C ILE A 159 -4.00 -8.43 -13.22
N ALA A 160 -3.91 -9.42 -14.11
CA ALA A 160 -4.49 -9.35 -15.46
C ALA A 160 -5.99 -9.06 -15.43
N LYS A 161 -6.76 -9.77 -14.59
CA LYS A 161 -8.20 -9.55 -14.45
C LYS A 161 -8.55 -8.14 -13.98
N GLY A 162 -7.79 -7.60 -13.02
CA GLY A 162 -8.02 -6.24 -12.51
C GLY A 162 -7.70 -5.17 -13.55
N SER A 163 -6.60 -5.31 -14.28
CA SER A 163 -6.22 -4.39 -15.36
C SER A 163 -7.23 -4.41 -16.51
N ASP A 164 -7.73 -5.59 -16.89
CA ASP A 164 -8.81 -5.73 -17.89
C ASP A 164 -10.11 -5.03 -17.45
N GLU A 165 -10.48 -5.17 -16.17
CA GLU A 165 -11.65 -4.49 -15.61
C GLU A 165 -11.47 -2.97 -15.63
N LEU A 166 -10.28 -2.47 -15.28
CA LEU A 166 -9.95 -1.05 -15.38
C LEU A 166 -10.13 -0.52 -16.81
N LEU A 167 -9.61 -1.23 -17.80
CA LEU A 167 -9.78 -0.82 -19.21
C LEU A 167 -11.25 -0.75 -19.58
N LYS A 168 -12.05 -1.78 -19.24
CA LYS A 168 -13.50 -1.78 -19.49
C LYS A 168 -14.17 -0.56 -18.87
N ILE A 169 -13.93 -0.24 -17.61
CA ILE A 169 -14.63 0.90 -16.96
C ILE A 169 -14.15 2.27 -17.42
N CYS A 170 -12.90 2.38 -17.88
CA CYS A 170 -12.29 3.65 -18.28
C CYS A 170 -12.45 3.95 -19.77
N THR A 171 -12.66 2.94 -20.62
CA THR A 171 -12.82 3.14 -22.08
C THR A 171 -14.23 2.85 -22.59
N SER A 172 -15.12 2.24 -21.79
CA SER A 172 -16.53 2.11 -22.17
C SER A 172 -17.19 3.49 -22.19
N LYS A 173 -17.75 3.84 -23.35
CA LYS A 173 -18.51 5.07 -23.58
C LYS A 173 -19.88 5.02 -22.91
#